data_AF-A0ABC8RDM0-F1
#
_entry.id   AF-A0ABC8RDM0-F1
#
_cell.length_a   1.000
_cell.length_b   1.000
_cell.length_c   1.000
_cell.angle_alpha   90.00
_cell.angle_beta   90.00
_cell.angle_gamma   90.00
#
_symmetry.space_group_name_H-M   'P 1'
#
loop_
_entity.id
_entity.type
_entity.pdbx_description
1 polymer ?
#
loop_
_entity_poly.entity_id
_entity_poly.type
_entity_poly.pdbx_seq_one_letter_code
_entity_poly.pdbx_strand_id
1 'polypeptide(L)' 'DEESLIIIKKYGEAIPNNDKRENIISIGTVVQRQNEDDVSIETQLFLDMLMMVYVKGKERNEEEWAKHFFDANFRHWA' A
#
# COMPACT_ATOMS: atom_id res chain seq x y z
N ASP A 1 -1.60 3.41 9.98
CA ASP A 1 -2.76 3.65 9.09
C ASP A 1 -3.13 5.11 8.96
N GLU A 2 -3.38 5.82 10.06
CA GLU A 2 -3.72 7.25 10.00
C GLU A 2 -2.61 8.10 9.35
N GLU A 3 -1.34 7.89 9.73
CA GLU A 3 -0.20 8.61 9.14
C GLU A 3 -0.04 8.34 7.63
N SER A 4 -0.20 7.09 7.21
CA SER A 4 -0.15 6.72 5.79
C SER A 4 -1.31 7.34 5.01
N LEU A 5 -2.52 7.36 5.58
CA LEU A 5 -3.68 8.04 4.97
C LEU A 5 -3.43 9.54 4.83
N ILE A 6 -2.84 10.18 5.84
CA ILE A 6 -2.49 11.61 5.78
C ILE A 6 -1.52 11.88 4.63
N ILE A 7 -0.49 11.05 4.47
CA ILE A 7 0.50 11.21 3.39
C ILE A 7 -0.15 10.99 2.02
N ILE A 8 -0.94 9.92 1.86
CA ILE A 8 -1.61 9.59 0.59
C ILE A 8 -2.60 10.69 0.21
N LYS A 9 -3.37 11.24 1.17
CA LYS A 9 -4.28 12.38 0.93
C LYS A 9 -3.53 13.63 0.49
N LYS A 10 -2.47 14.01 1.20
CA LYS A 10 -1.61 15.16 0.81
C LYS A 10 -1.03 14.98 -0.60
N TYR A 11 -0.63 13.76 -0.95
CA TYR A 11 -0.13 13.44 -2.28
C TYR A 11 -1.23 13.57 -3.33
N GLY A 12 -2.44 13.06 -3.06
CA GLY A 12 -3.60 13.24 -3.92
C GLY A 12 -3.92 14.72 -4.14
N GLU A 13 -3.93 15.53 -3.09
CA GLU A 13 -4.17 16.99 -3.17
C GLU A 13 -3.10 17.73 -3.98
N ALA A 14 -1.84 17.30 -3.89
CA ALA A 14 -0.73 17.91 -4.62
C ALA A 14 -0.72 17.59 -6.12
N ILE A 15 -1.34 16.48 -6.55
CA ILE A 15 -1.43 16.12 -7.97
C ILE A 15 -2.57 16.89 -8.64
N PRO A 16 -2.29 17.68 -9.70
CA PRO A 16 -3.30 18.35 -10.50
C PRO A 16 -4.36 17.37 -11.00
N ASN A 17 -5.63 17.79 -11.03
CA ASN A 17 -6.78 16.96 -11.38
C ASN A 17 -6.87 16.71 -12.91
N ASN A 18 -5.78 16.27 -13.52
CA ASN A 18 -5.70 15.82 -14.91
C ASN A 18 -5.63 14.29 -14.96
N ASP A 19 -5.73 13.72 -16.16
CA ASP A 19 -5.73 12.27 -16.40
C ASP A 19 -4.42 11.56 -16.00
N LYS A 20 -3.50 12.22 -15.28
CA LYS A 20 -2.22 11.65 -14.81
C LYS A 20 -2.23 11.16 -13.36
N ARG A 21 -3.40 11.13 -12.69
CA ARG A 21 -3.56 10.51 -11.36
C ARG A 21 -3.35 8.98 -11.35
N GLU A 22 -2.95 8.39 -12.47
CA GLU A 22 -2.95 6.95 -12.73
C GLU A 22 -1.71 6.21 -12.22
N ASN A 23 -0.63 6.91 -11.84
CA ASN A 23 0.62 6.24 -11.45
C ASN A 23 1.02 6.57 -10.01
N ILE A 24 0.36 5.92 -9.04
CA ILE A 24 0.98 5.72 -7.73
C ILE A 24 1.62 4.34 -7.74
N ILE A 25 2.94 4.33 -7.85
CA ILE A 25 3.73 3.14 -7.55
C ILE A 25 3.79 3.05 -6.02
N SER A 26 3.00 2.17 -5.43
CA SER A 26 3.19 1.81 -4.02
C SER A 26 4.51 1.04 -3.91
N ILE A 27 5.54 1.67 -3.37
CA ILE A 27 6.83 1.02 -3.13
C ILE A 27 6.73 0.31 -1.78
N GLY A 28 6.24 -0.92 -1.79
CA GLY A 28 6.10 -1.77 -0.61
C GLY A 28 5.74 -3.21 -0.99
N THR A 29 5.98 -4.15 -0.09
CA THR A 29 5.58 -5.54 -0.29
C THR A 29 4.07 -5.65 -0.10
N VAL A 30 3.37 -6.22 -1.08
CA VAL A 30 1.95 -6.54 -0.93
C VAL A 30 1.86 -7.96 -0.40
N VAL A 31 1.25 -8.12 0.78
CA VAL A 31 1.12 -9.44 1.40
C VAL A 31 -0.11 -10.19 0.89
N GLN A 32 -0.05 -11.52 0.93
CA GLN A 32 -1.16 -12.43 0.61
C GLN A 32 -1.62 -12.35 -0.85
N ARG A 33 -0.68 -12.33 -1.80
CA ARG A 33 -1.04 -12.34 -3.22
C ARG A 33 -1.49 -13.74 -3.64
N GLN A 34 -2.47 -13.81 -4.53
CA GLN A 34 -2.95 -15.10 -5.02
C GLN A 34 -1.86 -15.79 -5.86
N ASN A 35 -1.73 -17.12 -5.68
CA ASN A 35 -0.80 -17.99 -6.41
C ASN A 35 0.70 -17.81 -6.09
N GLU A 36 1.03 -17.38 -4.88
CA GLU A 36 2.42 -17.33 -4.41
C GLU A 36 2.92 -18.69 -3.93
N ASP A 37 4.21 -18.94 -4.12
CA ASP A 37 4.86 -20.14 -3.56
C ASP A 37 5.10 -19.99 -2.04
N ASP A 38 5.32 -21.13 -1.38
CA ASP A 38 5.51 -21.18 0.08
C ASP A 38 6.68 -20.27 0.54
N VAL A 39 7.75 -20.17 -0.25
CA VAL A 39 8.92 -19.35 0.04
C VAL A 39 8.58 -17.85 0.03
N SER A 40 7.74 -17.44 -0.92
CA SER A 40 7.27 -16.07 -1.04
C SER A 40 6.36 -15.71 0.12
N ILE A 41 5.46 -16.62 0.51
CA ILE A 41 4.57 -16.45 1.68
C ILE A 41 5.40 -16.31 2.96
N GLU A 42 6.39 -17.18 3.18
CA GLU A 42 7.29 -17.10 4.35
C GLU A 42 8.07 -15.79 4.39
N THR A 43 8.58 -15.34 3.23
CA THR A 43 9.34 -14.08 3.12
C THR A 43 8.46 -12.87 3.44
N GLN A 44 7.21 -12.86 2.96
CA GLN A 44 6.24 -11.81 3.27
C GLN A 44 5.91 -11.75 4.77
N LEU A 45 5.66 -12.89 5.40
CA LEU A 45 5.40 -12.96 6.84
C LEU A 45 6.63 -12.49 7.64
N PHE A 46 7.83 -12.86 7.21
CA PHE A 46 9.07 -12.40 7.83
C PHE A 46 9.21 -10.87 7.74
N LEU A 47 8.93 -10.28 6.57
CA LEU A 47 8.95 -8.84 6.38
C LEU A 47 7.88 -8.14 7.22
N ASP A 48 6.66 -8.68 7.30
CA ASP A 48 5.60 -8.11 8.13
C ASP A 48 5.98 -8.10 9.62
N MET A 49 6.54 -9.20 10.12
CA MET A 49 7.10 -9.25 11.48
C MET A 49 8.24 -8.24 11.67
N LEU A 50 9.13 -8.10 10.68
CA LEU A 50 10.23 -7.14 10.71
C LEU A 50 9.69 -5.70 10.84
N MET A 51 8.67 -5.34 10.06
CA MET A 51 8.08 -3.99 10.10
C MET A 51 7.39 -3.69 11.42
N MET A 52 6.73 -4.67 12.04
CA MET A 52 6.14 -4.51 13.37
C MET A 52 7.18 -4.23 14.44
N VAL A 53 8.33 -4.92 14.37
CA VAL A 53 9.42 -4.78 15.34
C VAL A 53 10.18 -3.47 15.17
N TYR A 54 10.56 -3.12 13.94
CA TYR A 54 11.51 -2.04 13.68
C TYR A 54 10.86 -0.67 13.47
N VAL A 55 9.66 -0.61 12.87
CA VAL A 55 9.04 0.67 12.48
C VAL A 55 7.62 0.85 13.01
N LYS A 56 7.14 -0.03 13.91
CA LYS A 56 5.74 -0.08 14.38
C LYS A 56 4.74 -0.08 13.21
N GLY A 57 5.17 -0.64 12.08
CA GLY A 57 4.40 -0.74 10.85
C GLY A 57 3.87 -2.15 10.64
N LYS A 58 3.01 -2.31 9.64
CA LYS A 58 2.50 -3.59 9.15
C LYS A 58 2.49 -3.51 7.63
N GLU A 59 2.84 -4.60 6.97
CA GLU A 59 2.64 -4.73 5.53
C GLU A 59 1.14 -4.87 5.22
N ARG A 60 0.70 -4.39 4.05
CA ARG A 60 -0.72 -4.37 3.67
C ARG A 60 -1.00 -5.26 2.48
N ASN A 61 -2.15 -5.91 2.50
CA ASN A 61 -2.64 -6.64 1.34
C ASN A 61 -3.27 -5.70 0.29
N GLU A 62 -3.63 -6.23 -0.87
CA GLU A 62 -4.22 -5.46 -1.97
C GLU A 62 -5.51 -4.73 -1.54
N GLU A 63 -6.38 -5.38 -0.76
CA GLU A 63 -7.65 -4.79 -0.31
C GLU A 63 -7.46 -3.60 0.64
N GLU A 64 -6.53 -3.73 1.60
CA GLU A 64 -6.19 -2.67 2.53
C GLU A 64 -5.60 -1.45 1.80
N TRP A 65 -4.74 -1.69 0.80
CA TRP A 65 -4.22 -0.64 -0.07
C TRP A 65 -5.32 0.03 -0.90
N ALA A 66 -6.17 -0.76 -1.56
CA ALA A 66 -7.27 -0.27 -2.36
C ALA A 66 -8.15 0.70 -1.57
N LYS A 67 -8.52 0.31 -0.34
CA LYS A 67 -9.32 1.15 0.57
C LYS A 67 -8.64 2.49 0.85
N HIS A 68 -7.34 2.48 1.17
CA HIS A 68 -6.60 3.72 1.47
C HIS A 68 -6.55 4.67 0.27
N PHE A 69 -6.35 4.13 -0.94
CA PHE A 69 -6.33 4.93 -2.17
C PHE A 69 -7.72 5.48 -2.51
N PHE A 70 -8.78 4.69 -2.37
CA PHE A 70 -10.15 5.18 -2.59
C PHE A 70 -10.54 6.25 -1.57
N ASP A 71 -10.20 6.08 -0.29
CA ASP A 71 -10.44 7.08 0.77
C ASP A 71 -9.66 8.40 0.53
N ALA A 72 -8.63 8.35 -0.32
CA ALA A 72 -7.86 9.52 -0.77
C ALA A 72 -8.26 10.02 -2.18
N ASN A 73 -9.39 9.55 -2.71
CA ASN A 73 -9.97 9.98 -3.97
C ASN A 73 -9.11 9.65 -5.21
N PHE A 74 -8.39 8.53 -5.18
CA PHE A 74 -7.76 7.94 -6.36
C PHE A 74 -8.78 7.14 -7.17
N ARG A 75 -8.71 7.24 -8.50
CA ARG A 75 -9.65 6.59 -9.43
C ARG A 75 -9.21 5.18 -9.82
N HIS A 76 -7.90 4.92 -9.83
CA HIS A 76 -7.31 3.63 -10.18
C HIS A 76 -6.18 3.31 -9.21
N TRP A 77 -6.03 2.02 -8.91
CA TRP A 77 -4.91 1.41 -8.21
C TRP A 77 -4.61 0.08 -8.94
N ALA A 78 -3.34 -0.25 -9.14
CA ALA A 78 -2.89 -1.46 -9.83
C ALA A 78 -1.57 -1.94 -9.23
#